data_AF-A0A853FDE1-F1
#
_entry.id   AF-A0A853FDE1-F1
#
_cell.length_a   1.000
_cell.length_b   1.000
_cell.length_c   1.000
_cell.angle_alpha   90.00
_cell.angle_beta   90.00
_cell.angle_gamma   90.00
#
_symmetry.space_group_name_H-M   'P 1'
#
loop_
_entity.id
_entity.type
_entity.pdbx_description
1 polymer ?
#
loop_
_entity_poly.entity_id
_entity_poly.type
_entity_poly.pdbx_seq_one_letter_code
_entity_poly.pdbx_strand_id
1 'polypeptide(L)'
;MTEHLSWSNNIAEPASPHFGRSALYATGAQQDSWNPLIDDSDAFRLAVKLDMRISIGLAYVSAICDSFEARESVTDDPYEATRRAIVRAAAGCAMRDAIDR
;
A
#
# COMPACT_ATOMS: atom_id res chain seq x y z
N MET A 1 -10.74 -22.27 17.48
CA MET A 1 -10.52 -20.94 18.08
C MET A 1 -11.36 -19.99 17.24
N THR A 2 -12.58 -19.71 17.68
CA THR A 2 -13.59 -19.01 16.87
C THR A 2 -13.37 -17.53 17.08
N GLU A 3 -12.92 -16.82 16.05
CA GLU A 3 -12.78 -15.36 16.11
C GLU A 3 -14.17 -14.74 16.29
N HIS A 4 -14.36 -14.07 17.42
CA HIS A 4 -15.63 -13.42 17.74
C HIS A 4 -15.67 -12.06 17.06
N LEU A 5 -16.30 -12.02 15.88
CA LEU A 5 -16.50 -10.79 15.12
C LEU A 5 -17.65 -10.00 15.75
N SER A 6 -17.37 -8.82 16.29
CA SER A 6 -18.41 -7.92 16.83
C SER A 6 -18.57 -6.68 15.96
N TRP A 7 -19.82 -6.28 15.74
CA TRP A 7 -20.19 -5.07 15.04
C TRP A 7 -20.01 -3.84 15.95
N SER A 8 -19.17 -2.89 15.53
CA SER A 8 -18.96 -1.64 16.26
C SER A 8 -19.51 -0.47 15.47
N ASN A 9 -20.37 0.32 16.11
CA ASN A 9 -20.84 1.59 15.58
C ASN A 9 -19.98 2.72 16.14
N ASN A 10 -19.48 3.60 15.25
CA ASN A 10 -18.63 4.74 15.56
C ASN A 10 -17.22 4.37 16.05
N ILE A 11 -16.37 4.03 15.10
CA ILE A 11 -14.94 3.81 15.35
C ILE A 11 -14.30 5.16 15.73
N ALA A 12 -13.88 5.26 16.99
CA ALA A 12 -13.26 6.45 17.57
C ALA A 12 -11.72 6.50 17.35
N GLU A 13 -11.16 5.51 16.67
CA GLU A 13 -9.74 5.40 16.41
C GLU A 13 -9.33 6.27 15.20
N PRO A 14 -8.58 7.37 15.39
CA PRO A 14 -8.31 8.36 14.33
C PRO A 14 -7.51 7.82 13.14
N ALA A 15 -6.76 6.73 13.35
CA ALA A 15 -5.95 6.08 12.31
C ALA A 15 -6.74 5.04 11.49
N SER A 16 -7.98 4.71 11.90
CA SER A 16 -8.79 3.74 11.18
C SER A 16 -9.29 4.31 9.85
N PRO A 17 -9.21 3.57 8.73
CA PRO A 17 -9.86 3.97 7.47
C PRO A 17 -11.39 4.04 7.59
N HIS A 18 -11.94 3.53 8.70
CA HIS A 18 -13.35 3.60 9.05
C HIS A 18 -13.63 4.55 10.22
N PHE A 19 -12.73 5.49 10.54
CA PHE A 19 -12.97 6.52 11.56
C PHE A 19 -14.33 7.19 11.34
N GLY A 20 -15.19 7.16 12.37
CA GLY A 20 -16.57 7.65 12.30
C GLY A 20 -17.54 6.79 11.47
N ARG A 21 -17.19 5.56 11.10
CA ARG A 21 -18.04 4.58 10.39
C ARG A 21 -18.15 3.27 11.17
N SER A 22 -19.10 2.41 10.79
CA SER A 22 -19.28 1.09 11.38
C SER A 22 -18.52 0.01 10.60
N ALA A 23 -17.81 -0.89 11.28
CA ALA A 23 -17.12 -2.03 10.68
C ALA A 23 -17.08 -3.25 11.62
N LEU A 24 -16.88 -4.46 11.04
CA LEU A 24 -16.58 -5.69 11.79
C LEU A 24 -15.11 -5.69 12.22
N TYR A 25 -14.83 -6.03 13.48
CA TYR A 25 -13.47 -6.25 13.95
C TYR A 25 -13.35 -7.52 14.81
N ALA A 26 -12.21 -8.19 14.72
CA ALA A 26 -11.81 -9.24 15.65
C ALA A 26 -11.13 -8.58 16.86
N THR A 27 -11.78 -8.64 18.03
CA THR A 27 -11.25 -8.04 19.27
C THR A 27 -9.82 -8.51 19.55
N GLY A 28 -8.84 -7.60 19.45
CA GLY A 28 -7.44 -7.84 19.80
C GLY A 28 -6.38 -7.59 18.72
N ALA A 29 -6.74 -7.17 17.51
CA ALA A 29 -5.72 -6.85 16.51
C ALA A 29 -5.00 -5.52 16.84
N GLN A 30 -3.69 -5.52 16.61
CA GLN A 30 -2.78 -4.43 16.89
C GLN A 30 -3.11 -3.21 16.02
N GLN A 31 -3.00 -2.03 16.60
CA GLN A 31 -2.82 -0.77 15.88
C GLN A 31 -1.63 -0.86 14.90
N ASP A 32 -1.79 -0.25 13.73
CA ASP A 32 -0.69 0.36 12.93
C ASP A 32 0.41 -0.54 12.32
N SER A 33 0.10 -1.36 11.31
CA SER A 33 1.16 -1.92 10.44
C SER A 33 1.12 -1.37 9.02
N TRP A 34 1.01 -0.04 8.83
CA TRP A 34 1.17 0.54 7.48
C TRP A 34 2.56 0.20 6.94
N ASN A 35 2.65 -0.77 6.05
CA ASN A 35 3.90 -1.25 5.49
C ASN A 35 3.69 -1.74 4.05
N PRO A 36 3.74 -0.82 3.07
CA PRO A 36 3.54 -1.15 1.66
C PRO A 36 4.61 -2.08 1.07
N LEU A 37 5.69 -2.41 1.81
CA LEU A 37 6.65 -3.43 1.37
C LEU A 37 6.16 -4.86 1.61
N ILE A 38 5.24 -5.07 2.56
CA ILE A 38 4.74 -6.41 2.94
C ILE A 38 3.21 -6.54 2.87
N ASP A 39 2.48 -5.42 2.81
CA ASP A 39 1.02 -5.38 2.69
C ASP A 39 0.59 -4.85 1.32
N ASP A 40 -0.16 -5.67 0.57
CA ASP A 40 -0.64 -5.33 -0.78
C ASP A 40 -1.67 -4.21 -0.78
N SER A 41 -2.52 -4.13 0.25
CA SER A 41 -3.53 -3.08 0.38
C SER A 41 -2.87 -1.71 0.60
N ASP A 42 -1.77 -1.69 1.35
CA ASP A 42 -1.00 -0.48 1.57
C ASP A 42 -0.24 -0.05 0.32
N ALA A 43 0.40 -1.00 -0.37
CA ALA A 43 1.05 -0.73 -1.65
C ALA A 43 0.05 -0.17 -2.67
N PHE A 44 -1.13 -0.79 -2.78
CA PHE A 44 -2.16 -0.33 -3.70
C PHE A 44 -2.70 1.06 -3.32
N ARG A 45 -2.95 1.32 -2.02
CA ARG A 45 -3.37 2.64 -1.56
C ARG A 45 -2.30 3.71 -1.84
N LEU A 46 -1.01 3.38 -1.72
CA LEU A 46 0.09 4.28 -2.08
C LEU A 46 0.09 4.60 -3.57
N ALA A 47 -0.07 3.59 -4.43
CA ALA A 47 -0.13 3.77 -5.88
C ALA A 47 -1.29 4.67 -6.31
N VAL A 48 -2.48 4.50 -5.71
CA VAL A 48 -3.66 5.34 -5.99
C VAL A 48 -3.42 6.79 -5.53
N LYS A 49 -2.85 7.00 -4.34
CA LYS A 49 -2.59 8.34 -3.82
C LYS A 49 -1.61 9.16 -4.67
N LEU A 50 -0.67 8.47 -5.31
CA LEU A 50 0.37 9.09 -6.14
C LEU A 50 0.07 8.98 -7.63
N ASP A 51 -1.17 8.65 -8.01
CA ASP A 51 -1.63 8.53 -9.40
C ASP A 51 -0.70 7.70 -10.29
N MET A 52 -0.26 6.54 -9.78
CA MET A 52 0.73 5.73 -10.48
C MET A 52 0.14 4.91 -11.63
N ARG A 53 0.93 4.75 -12.69
CA ARG A 53 0.71 3.72 -13.71
C ARG A 53 1.50 2.47 -13.36
N ILE A 54 0.82 1.34 -13.20
CA ILE A 54 1.44 0.04 -12.91
C ILE A 54 1.27 -0.89 -14.12
N SER A 55 2.34 -1.58 -14.51
CA SER A 55 2.30 -2.65 -15.52
C SER A 55 2.99 -3.90 -14.98
N ILE A 56 2.23 -5.00 -14.93
CA ILE A 56 2.65 -6.30 -14.39
C ILE A 56 2.92 -7.24 -15.57
N GLY A 57 4.16 -7.64 -15.75
CA GLY A 57 4.59 -8.60 -16.77
C GLY A 57 5.12 -9.90 -16.17
N LEU A 58 5.37 -10.90 -17.03
CA LEU A 58 5.90 -12.20 -16.60
C LEU A 58 7.35 -12.12 -16.09
N ALA A 59 8.16 -11.22 -16.66
CA ALA A 59 9.58 -11.10 -16.32
C ALA A 59 9.87 -9.95 -15.35
N TYR A 60 9.03 -8.90 -15.36
CA TYR A 60 9.20 -7.73 -14.50
C TYR A 60 7.88 -7.01 -14.25
N VAL A 61 7.82 -6.30 -13.14
CA VAL A 61 6.79 -5.30 -12.81
C VAL A 61 7.38 -3.92 -12.94
N SER A 62 6.61 -2.98 -13.47
CA SER A 62 6.97 -1.57 -13.55
C SER A 62 5.91 -0.71 -12.86
N ALA A 63 6.35 0.28 -12.10
CA ALA A 63 5.51 1.32 -11.54
C ALA A 63 6.08 2.68 -11.93
N ILE A 64 5.22 3.53 -12.49
CA ILE A 64 5.57 4.86 -12.96
C ILE A 64 4.83 5.86 -12.08
N CYS A 65 5.59 6.77 -11.49
CA CYS A 65 5.10 7.93 -10.75
C CYS A 65 5.74 9.16 -11.41
N ASP A 66 4.93 10.09 -11.89
CA ASP A 66 5.37 11.22 -12.72
C ASP A 66 6.33 10.81 -13.86
N SER A 67 7.59 11.23 -13.78
CA SER A 67 8.66 10.94 -14.75
C SER A 67 9.61 9.85 -14.28
N PHE A 68 9.34 9.22 -13.13
CA PHE A 68 10.17 8.17 -12.55
C PHE A 68 9.53 6.80 -12.75
N GLU A 69 10.32 5.86 -13.27
CA GLU A 69 9.93 4.46 -13.44
C GLU A 69 10.80 3.57 -12.55
N ALA A 70 10.17 2.78 -11.69
CA ALA A 70 10.80 1.67 -11.01
C ALA A 70 10.46 0.35 -11.72
N ARG A 71 11.47 -0.50 -11.95
CA ARG A 71 11.31 -1.86 -12.48
C ARG A 71 11.86 -2.88 -11.50
N GLU A 72 11.05 -3.89 -11.20
CA GLU A 72 11.41 -5.04 -10.39
C GLU A 72 11.33 -6.32 -11.22
N SER A 73 12.39 -7.12 -11.23
CA SER A 73 12.35 -8.45 -11.81
C SER A 73 11.40 -9.34 -11.02
N VAL A 74 10.55 -10.10 -11.73
CA VAL A 74 9.73 -11.15 -11.13
C VAL A 74 10.60 -12.39 -11.03
N THR A 75 11.21 -12.63 -9.86
CA THR A 75 12.02 -13.84 -9.62
C THR A 75 11.13 -14.97 -9.10
N ASP A 76 10.52 -14.78 -7.93
CA ASP A 76 9.80 -15.83 -7.21
C ASP A 76 8.37 -15.42 -6.85
N ASP A 77 8.18 -14.16 -6.41
CA ASP A 77 6.86 -13.65 -5.99
C ASP A 77 6.47 -12.39 -6.79
N PRO A 78 5.50 -12.48 -7.71
CA PRO A 78 5.00 -11.31 -8.45
C PRO A 78 4.32 -10.27 -7.55
N TYR A 79 3.77 -10.66 -6.38
CA TYR A 79 3.19 -9.72 -5.43
C TYR A 79 4.28 -8.89 -4.76
N GLU A 80 5.36 -9.54 -4.29
CA GLU A 80 6.53 -8.85 -3.77
C GLU A 80 7.16 -7.90 -4.81
N ALA A 81 7.33 -8.35 -6.05
CA ALA A 81 7.84 -7.50 -7.13
C ALA A 81 6.93 -6.28 -7.36
N THR A 82 5.62 -6.47 -7.30
CA THR A 82 4.64 -5.37 -7.43
C THR A 82 4.76 -4.37 -6.28
N ARG A 83 4.78 -4.83 -5.03
CA ARG A 83 4.97 -3.97 -3.85
C ARG A 83 6.27 -3.17 -3.94
N ARG A 84 7.38 -3.83 -4.27
CA ARG A 84 8.70 -3.17 -4.40
C ARG A 84 8.73 -2.14 -5.52
N ALA A 85 8.12 -2.41 -6.68
CA ALA A 85 8.05 -1.46 -7.78
C ALA A 85 7.32 -0.19 -7.36
N ILE A 86 6.15 -0.33 -6.71
CA ILE A 86 5.37 0.80 -6.22
C ILE A 86 6.16 1.63 -5.21
N VAL A 87 6.76 1.00 -4.20
CA VAL A 87 7.50 1.72 -3.14
C VAL A 87 8.72 2.45 -3.71
N ARG A 88 9.45 1.84 -4.65
CA ARG A 88 10.58 2.48 -5.31
C ARG A 88 10.14 3.64 -6.21
N ALA A 89 9.02 3.51 -6.92
CA ALA A 89 8.48 4.60 -7.73
C ALA A 89 8.08 5.80 -6.86
N ALA A 90 7.41 5.55 -5.73
CA ALA A 90 7.06 6.58 -4.75
C ALA A 90 8.30 7.33 -4.22
N ALA A 91 9.35 6.57 -3.87
CA ALA A 91 10.59 7.15 -3.37
C ALA A 91 11.27 8.05 -4.41
N GLY A 92 11.29 7.64 -5.68
CA GLY A 92 11.84 8.44 -6.78
C GLY A 92 11.10 9.75 -7.00
N CYS A 93 9.77 9.73 -6.96
CA CYS A 93 8.92 10.93 -7.03
C CYS A 93 9.20 11.91 -5.89
N ALA A 94 9.18 11.43 -4.64
CA ALA A 94 9.39 12.27 -3.47
C ALA A 94 10.79 12.92 -3.47
N MET A 95 11.80 12.22 -3.99
CA MET A 95 13.14 12.78 -4.13
C MET A 95 13.20 13.91 -5.17
N ARG A 96 12.43 13.83 -6.27
CA ARG A 96 12.38 14.90 -7.27
C ARG A 96 11.69 16.15 -6.75
N ASP A 97 10.55 15.99 -6.07
CA ASP A 97 9.85 17.09 -5.42
C ASP A 97 10.71 17.84 -4.40
N ALA A 98 11.69 17.15 -3.79
CA ALA A 98 12.65 17.75 -2.87
C ALA A 98 13.80 18.50 -3.57
N ILE A 99 14.07 18.21 -4.85
CA ILE A 99 15.11 18.89 -5.66
C ILE A 99 14.53 20.13 -6.36
N ASP A 100 13.24 20.10 -6.70
CA ASP A 100 12.56 21.20 -7.41
C ASP A 100 12.06 22.33 -6.47
N ARG A 101 12.36 22.26 -5.16
CA ARG A 101 12.03 23.28 -4.13
C ARG A 101 13.27 24.01 -3.62
#